data_AF-A0A914U748-F1
#
_entry.id   AF-A0A914U748-F1
#
_cell.length_a   1.000
_cell.length_b   1.000
_cell.length_c   1.000
_cell.angle_alpha   90.00
_cell.angle_beta   90.00
_cell.angle_gamma   90.00
#
_symmetry.space_group_name_H-M   'P 1'
#
loop_
_entity.id
_entity.type
_entity.pdbx_description
1 polymer ?
#
loop_
_entity_poly.entity_id
_entity_poly.type
_entity_poly.pdbx_seq_one_letter_code
_entity_poly.pdbx_strand_id
1 'polypeptide(L)'
;DDIPSVGTFQTNEAVIFKSSLSGERLTRSVITFVKQSSKAESFNFKLDASKQYQQIIGFGGAFTDATGINLNKLSPNVSKNIIRQYFSKDNGLGYTIGRVPMASCDFSTHEYSYDDIENDFNLINFNLTQCSLKRIKEQKLKYYITLKIPYILQAQSFISANEKLNLFASPWSAPAWMKTNGHMKGGGELKGEKNGQYYQTWSNYFLKFFEFYAKKNIKFWGMTIQNEPSSGLDPLYKWQTMAFPAEMERDFLSDILGPALKASNLTNNLKIMIYEDQRIGIKEYVEKVMESSAAAKYVDGVAYHWYEDYLTKASVLTEVHNAFPSLFQLNTEACTGYLPF
;
A
#
# COMPACT_ATOMS: atom_id res chain seq x y z
N ASP A 1 -21.63 10.08 -9.00
CA ASP A 1 -22.41 11.21 -8.44
C ASP A 1 -21.50 11.94 -7.47
N ASP A 2 -21.65 13.25 -7.37
CA ASP A 2 -20.79 14.03 -6.50
C ASP A 2 -21.28 13.91 -5.06
N ILE A 3 -20.33 13.76 -4.13
CA ILE A 3 -20.64 13.69 -2.71
C ILE A 3 -20.78 15.13 -2.22
N PRO A 4 -21.93 15.51 -1.62
CA PRO A 4 -22.09 16.85 -1.08
C PRO A 4 -21.05 17.13 0.02
N SER A 5 -20.47 18.33 0.00
CA SER A 5 -19.59 18.78 1.09
C SER A 5 -20.28 18.69 2.46
N VAL A 6 -19.51 18.44 3.52
CA VAL A 6 -19.96 18.55 4.91
C VAL A 6 -20.57 19.94 5.14
N GLY A 7 -19.99 20.98 4.53
CA GLY A 7 -20.45 22.36 4.62
C GLY A 7 -20.26 22.97 6.02
N THR A 8 -20.92 24.10 6.27
CA THR A 8 -21.00 24.74 7.58
C THR A 8 -22.26 24.27 8.32
N PHE A 9 -22.16 24.16 9.65
CA PHE A 9 -23.26 23.76 10.53
C PHE A 9 -23.12 24.48 11.88
N GLN A 10 -24.23 24.61 12.61
CA GLN A 10 -24.27 25.28 13.92
C GLN A 10 -23.77 24.35 15.03
N THR A 11 -23.40 24.91 16.19
CA THR A 11 -22.88 24.16 17.33
C THR A 11 -23.84 23.08 17.86
N ASN A 12 -25.14 23.24 17.62
CA ASN A 12 -26.19 22.28 18.00
C ASN A 12 -26.66 21.39 16.84
N GLU A 13 -25.89 21.29 15.76
CA GLU A 13 -26.23 20.48 14.59
C GLU A 13 -25.22 19.36 14.35
N ALA A 14 -25.67 18.32 13.64
CA ALA A 14 -24.81 17.30 13.08
C ALA A 14 -25.19 17.00 11.62
N VAL A 15 -24.17 16.79 10.78
CA VAL A 15 -24.35 16.37 9.39
C VAL A 15 -24.32 14.85 9.34
N ILE A 16 -25.30 14.25 8.66
CA ILE A 16 -25.42 12.81 8.49
C ILE A 16 -25.34 12.47 7.01
N PHE A 17 -24.49 11.51 6.67
CA PHE A 17 -24.47 10.85 5.37
C PHE A 17 -25.04 9.44 5.51
N LYS A 18 -26.04 9.10 4.70
CA LYS A 18 -26.73 7.81 4.75
C LYS A 18 -26.55 7.04 3.44
N SER A 19 -26.20 5.77 3.56
CA SER A 19 -26.18 4.80 2.47
C SER A 19 -26.99 3.57 2.88
N SER A 20 -27.73 2.97 1.96
CA SER A 20 -28.59 1.82 2.26
C SER A 20 -28.70 0.83 1.10
N LEU A 21 -29.03 -0.42 1.45
CA LEU A 21 -29.29 -1.48 0.48
C LEU A 21 -30.44 -1.12 -0.47
N SER A 22 -31.44 -0.38 0.03
CA SER A 22 -32.60 0.06 -0.74
C SER A 22 -32.30 1.20 -1.73
N GLY A 23 -31.11 1.81 -1.71
CA GLY A 23 -30.66 2.70 -2.78
C GLY A 23 -30.08 4.05 -2.35
N GLU A 24 -30.04 4.40 -1.06
CA GLU A 24 -29.39 5.66 -0.65
C GLU A 24 -27.89 5.57 -0.89
N ARG A 25 -27.31 6.67 -1.37
CA ARG A 25 -25.89 6.80 -1.72
C ARG A 25 -25.36 8.09 -1.13
N LEU A 26 -24.74 7.99 0.04
CA LEU A 26 -24.17 9.13 0.77
C LEU A 26 -25.12 10.34 0.81
N THR A 27 -26.41 10.08 1.05
CA THR A 27 -27.44 11.11 1.08
C THR A 27 -27.22 11.99 2.31
N ARG A 28 -26.97 13.28 2.07
CA ARG A 28 -26.69 14.27 3.12
C ARG A 28 -27.97 14.77 3.78
N SER A 29 -27.98 14.84 5.11
CA SER A 29 -29.00 15.52 5.92
C SER A 29 -28.36 16.24 7.09
N VAL A 30 -29.09 17.17 7.71
CA VAL A 30 -28.67 17.88 8.92
C VAL A 30 -29.70 17.61 10.00
N ILE A 31 -29.23 17.27 11.20
CA ILE A 31 -30.08 17.13 12.38
C ILE A 31 -29.70 18.18 13.42
N THR A 32 -30.66 18.54 14.26
CA THR A 32 -30.43 19.40 15.43
C THR A 32 -30.48 18.54 16.68
N PHE A 33 -29.50 18.72 17.58
CA PHE A 33 -29.49 18.05 18.87
C PHE A 33 -30.71 18.49 19.70
N VAL A 34 -31.43 17.51 20.23
CA VAL A 34 -32.57 17.72 21.13
C VAL A 34 -32.21 17.29 22.55
N LYS A 35 -32.83 17.90 23.56
CA LYS A 35 -32.71 17.41 24.94
C LYS A 35 -33.33 16.01 25.01
N GLN A 36 -32.62 15.08 25.63
CA GLN A 36 -33.05 13.70 25.79
C GLN A 36 -34.43 13.64 26.47
N SER A 37 -35.41 13.03 25.81
CA SER A 37 -36.73 12.78 26.39
C SER A 37 -36.74 11.43 27.10
N SER A 38 -37.37 11.35 28.27
CA SER A 38 -37.39 10.16 29.14
C SER A 38 -38.31 9.02 28.67
N LYS A 39 -38.78 9.05 27.41
CA LYS A 39 -39.83 8.15 26.90
C LYS A 39 -39.43 7.52 25.57
N ALA A 40 -38.50 6.56 25.61
CA ALA A 40 -38.40 5.45 24.66
C ALA A 40 -37.36 4.44 25.16
N GLU A 41 -37.62 3.15 24.96
CA GLU A 41 -36.57 2.12 24.96
C GLU A 41 -35.55 2.51 23.88
N SER A 42 -34.46 3.14 24.32
CA SER A 42 -33.49 3.79 23.44
C SER A 42 -32.11 3.21 23.70
N PHE A 43 -31.44 2.82 22.62
CA PHE A 43 -30.02 2.51 22.65
C PHE A 43 -29.25 3.82 22.82
N ASN A 44 -28.57 3.98 23.96
CA ASN A 44 -27.82 5.18 24.28
C ASN A 44 -26.33 4.96 23.99
N PHE A 45 -25.79 5.71 23.04
CA PHE A 45 -24.35 5.77 22.77
C PHE A 45 -23.75 6.99 23.47
N LYS A 46 -22.76 6.79 24.33
CA LYS A 46 -22.05 7.88 25.02
C LYS A 46 -20.63 8.01 24.48
N LEU A 47 -20.30 9.18 23.96
CA LEU A 47 -18.95 9.53 23.55
C LEU A 47 -18.20 10.16 24.73
N ASP A 48 -17.03 9.63 25.05
CA ASP A 48 -16.11 10.20 26.04
C ASP A 48 -14.88 10.78 25.31
N ALA A 49 -14.91 12.09 25.06
CA ALA A 49 -13.86 12.79 24.32
C ALA A 49 -12.52 12.87 25.09
N SER A 50 -12.48 12.49 26.37
CA SER A 50 -11.23 12.44 27.16
C SER A 50 -10.40 11.18 26.87
N LYS A 51 -11.01 10.15 26.28
CA LYS A 51 -10.34 8.89 25.91
C LYS A 51 -9.93 8.92 24.44
N GLN A 52 -8.64 9.06 24.20
CA GLN A 52 -8.06 9.08 22.85
C GLN A 52 -7.42 7.73 22.49
N TYR A 53 -7.38 7.43 21.20
CA TYR A 53 -6.76 6.21 20.64
C TYR A 53 -5.80 6.61 19.51
N GLN A 54 -5.67 5.78 18.47
CA GLN A 54 -4.77 6.03 17.35
C GLN A 54 -5.16 7.27 16.54
N GLN A 55 -4.15 7.92 15.95
CA GLN A 55 -4.37 8.88 14.88
C GLN A 55 -4.69 8.14 13.57
N ILE A 56 -5.62 8.68 12.78
CA ILE A 56 -5.98 8.11 11.48
C ILE A 56 -5.01 8.60 10.43
N ILE A 57 -4.25 7.68 9.83
CA ILE A 57 -3.31 7.98 8.74
C ILE A 57 -4.07 8.38 7.46
N GLY A 58 -5.17 7.67 7.16
CA GLY A 58 -6.01 7.95 6.01
C GLY A 58 -6.72 6.72 5.46
N PHE A 59 -7.39 6.90 4.32
CA PHE A 59 -8.07 5.86 3.55
C PHE A 59 -7.75 6.03 2.07
N GLY A 60 -7.79 4.94 1.30
CA GLY A 60 -7.20 4.94 -0.03
C GLY A 60 -7.48 3.72 -0.88
N GLY A 61 -6.71 3.62 -1.97
CA GLY A 61 -6.72 2.48 -2.88
C GLY A 61 -5.37 2.30 -3.59
N ALA A 62 -5.28 1.29 -4.46
CA ALA A 62 -4.04 0.94 -5.15
C ALA A 62 -3.99 1.47 -6.60
N PHE A 63 -2.85 2.07 -6.97
CA PHE A 63 -2.50 2.44 -8.34
C PHE A 63 -1.84 1.26 -9.05
N THR A 64 -2.59 0.18 -9.30
CA THR A 64 -2.12 -0.99 -10.05
C THR A 64 -2.07 -0.71 -11.56
N ASP A 65 -1.42 -1.59 -12.32
CA ASP A 65 -1.45 -1.50 -13.79
C ASP A 65 -2.87 -1.63 -14.32
N ALA A 66 -3.68 -2.54 -13.74
CA ALA A 66 -5.09 -2.68 -14.08
C ALA A 66 -5.89 -1.39 -13.87
N THR A 67 -5.64 -0.65 -12.78
CA THR A 67 -6.25 0.68 -12.56
C THR A 67 -5.96 1.60 -13.74
N GLY A 68 -4.68 1.71 -14.13
CA GLY A 68 -4.27 2.54 -15.26
C GLY A 68 -4.83 2.10 -16.61
N ILE A 69 -4.85 0.78 -16.86
CA ILE A 69 -5.37 0.21 -18.11
C ILE A 69 -6.86 0.53 -18.26
N ASN A 70 -7.64 0.38 -17.21
CA ASN A 70 -9.07 0.67 -17.25
C ASN A 70 -9.35 2.17 -17.41
N LEU A 71 -8.62 3.03 -16.70
CA LEU A 71 -8.75 4.47 -16.83
C LEU A 71 -8.35 5.01 -18.21
N ASN A 72 -7.39 4.36 -18.89
CA ASN A 72 -6.96 4.72 -20.24
C ASN A 72 -7.96 4.32 -21.34
N LYS A 73 -8.89 3.38 -21.06
CA LYS A 73 -9.96 3.01 -21.99
C LYS A 73 -11.11 4.03 -22.02
N LEU A 74 -11.14 4.94 -21.05
CA LEU A 74 -12.20 5.94 -20.91
C LEU A 74 -11.81 7.23 -21.63
N SER A 75 -12.79 8.08 -21.92
CA SER A 75 -12.49 9.43 -22.39
C SER A 75 -11.73 10.22 -21.31
N PRO A 76 -10.86 11.19 -21.68
CA PRO A 76 -10.07 11.95 -20.70
C PRO A 76 -10.91 12.60 -19.60
N ASN A 77 -12.11 13.09 -19.95
CA ASN A 77 -13.03 13.72 -18.99
C ASN A 77 -13.60 12.70 -17.99
N VAL A 78 -14.01 11.51 -18.45
CA VAL A 78 -14.55 10.46 -17.57
C VAL A 78 -13.45 9.92 -16.66
N SER A 79 -12.26 9.66 -17.21
CA SER A 79 -11.08 9.21 -16.46
C SER A 79 -10.72 10.20 -15.34
N LYS A 80 -10.61 11.49 -15.68
CA LYS A 80 -10.39 12.58 -14.72
C LYS A 80 -11.50 12.65 -13.67
N ASN A 81 -12.75 12.45 -14.07
CA ASN A 81 -13.88 12.50 -13.15
C ASN A 81 -13.88 11.34 -12.14
N ILE A 82 -13.41 10.16 -12.53
CA ILE A 82 -13.25 9.02 -11.61
C ILE A 82 -12.18 9.33 -10.56
N ILE A 83 -11.00 9.79 -10.98
CA ILE A 83 -9.93 10.16 -10.04
C ILE A 83 -10.39 11.31 -9.13
N ARG A 84 -11.12 12.31 -9.67
CA ARG A 84 -11.72 13.37 -8.85
C ARG A 84 -12.67 12.83 -7.79
N GLN A 85 -13.59 11.91 -8.15
CA GLN A 85 -14.55 11.34 -7.21
C GLN A 85 -13.88 10.55 -6.07
N TYR A 86 -12.69 9.96 -6.28
CA TYR A 86 -11.96 9.31 -5.19
C TYR A 86 -11.17 10.31 -4.32
N PHE A 87 -10.44 11.24 -4.93
CA PHE A 87 -9.42 12.03 -4.22
C PHE A 87 -9.86 13.45 -3.84
N SER A 88 -10.89 14.01 -4.48
CA SER A 88 -11.38 15.34 -4.12
C SER A 88 -12.10 15.32 -2.77
N LYS A 89 -11.79 16.29 -1.92
CA LYS A 89 -12.46 16.50 -0.62
C LYS A 89 -13.82 17.20 -0.74
N ASP A 90 -13.96 18.10 -1.70
CA ASP A 90 -15.16 18.94 -1.82
C ASP A 90 -16.32 18.21 -2.49
N ASN A 91 -16.02 17.30 -3.42
CA ASN A 91 -17.00 16.64 -4.28
C ASN A 91 -16.63 15.17 -4.55
N GLY A 92 -15.99 14.51 -3.58
CA GLY A 92 -15.50 13.13 -3.69
C GLY A 92 -15.32 12.48 -2.32
N LEU A 93 -14.67 11.31 -2.30
CA LEU A 93 -14.45 10.50 -1.10
C LEU A 93 -13.30 11.02 -0.22
N GLY A 94 -12.49 11.95 -0.71
CA GLY A 94 -11.35 12.50 0.03
C GLY A 94 -10.28 11.47 0.38
N TYR A 95 -9.96 10.54 -0.52
CA TYR A 95 -8.86 9.59 -0.32
C TYR A 95 -7.54 10.32 -0.09
N THR A 96 -6.78 9.86 0.90
CA THR A 96 -5.48 10.43 1.31
C THR A 96 -4.34 9.42 1.29
N ILE A 97 -4.62 8.15 1.00
CA ILE A 97 -3.60 7.09 0.85
C ILE A 97 -3.61 6.53 -0.58
N GLY A 98 -2.44 6.21 -1.11
CA GLY A 98 -2.29 5.48 -2.37
C GLY A 98 -1.21 4.41 -2.30
N ARG A 99 -1.58 3.13 -2.48
CA ARG A 99 -0.62 2.03 -2.61
C ARG A 99 -0.09 1.96 -4.04
N VAL A 100 1.22 1.81 -4.23
CA VAL A 100 1.85 1.73 -5.54
C VAL A 100 2.68 0.45 -5.65
N PRO A 101 2.26 -0.51 -6.50
CA PRO A 101 3.10 -1.66 -6.81
C PRO A 101 4.42 -1.27 -7.45
N MET A 102 5.52 -1.75 -6.85
CA MET A 102 6.84 -1.73 -7.46
C MET A 102 6.90 -2.83 -8.52
N ALA A 103 6.84 -2.40 -9.78
CA ALA A 103 6.73 -3.21 -10.98
C ALA A 103 5.39 -3.97 -11.09
N SER A 104 5.43 -5.20 -11.59
CA SER A 104 4.24 -6.01 -11.87
C SER A 104 3.67 -6.71 -10.64
N CYS A 105 2.36 -6.95 -10.68
CA CYS A 105 1.61 -7.76 -9.73
C CYS A 105 0.64 -8.68 -10.50
N ASP A 106 -0.22 -9.40 -9.79
CA ASP A 106 -1.35 -10.15 -10.35
C ASP A 106 -2.33 -9.26 -11.14
N PHE A 107 -2.50 -8.00 -10.72
CA PHE A 107 -3.23 -6.95 -11.46
C PHE A 107 -2.40 -6.29 -12.58
N SER A 108 -1.43 -7.01 -13.14
CA SER A 108 -0.68 -6.65 -14.36
C SER A 108 -0.94 -7.65 -15.47
N THR A 109 -0.79 -7.24 -16.73
CA THR A 109 -1.06 -8.13 -17.89
C THR A 109 0.05 -9.15 -18.15
N HIS A 110 1.20 -9.01 -17.51
CA HIS A 110 2.36 -9.89 -17.61
C HIS A 110 3.35 -9.60 -16.47
N GLU A 111 4.31 -10.50 -16.30
CA GLU A 111 5.44 -10.36 -15.37
C GLU A 111 6.49 -9.40 -15.96
N TYR A 112 6.91 -8.42 -15.16
CA TYR A 112 8.07 -7.57 -15.42
C TYR A 112 8.63 -7.02 -14.09
N SER A 113 9.94 -6.80 -14.03
CA SER A 113 10.59 -5.93 -13.02
C SER A 113 11.07 -4.66 -13.69
N TYR A 114 11.73 -3.80 -12.91
CA TYR A 114 12.47 -2.67 -13.44
C TYR A 114 13.88 -3.04 -13.89
N ASP A 115 14.36 -4.27 -13.66
CA ASP A 115 15.65 -4.74 -14.14
C ASP A 115 15.64 -6.25 -14.42
N ASP A 116 15.16 -6.61 -15.61
CA ASP A 116 15.05 -8.01 -16.06
C ASP A 116 16.32 -8.50 -16.79
N ILE A 117 17.40 -7.71 -16.83
CA ILE A 117 18.67 -8.13 -17.44
C ILE A 117 19.44 -8.97 -16.42
N GLU A 118 19.72 -10.22 -16.79
CA GLU A 118 20.40 -11.17 -15.92
C GLU A 118 21.78 -10.67 -15.48
N ASN A 119 22.08 -10.82 -14.19
CA ASN A 119 23.34 -10.43 -13.56
C ASN A 119 23.69 -8.93 -13.65
N ASP A 120 22.70 -8.05 -13.84
CA ASP A 120 22.90 -6.60 -13.76
C ASP A 120 22.94 -6.11 -12.31
N PHE A 121 23.95 -6.57 -11.56
CA PHE A 121 24.11 -6.22 -10.14
C PHE A 121 24.29 -4.72 -9.88
N ASN A 122 24.70 -3.96 -10.89
CA ASN A 122 24.88 -2.51 -10.84
C ASN A 122 23.61 -1.74 -11.24
N LEU A 123 22.55 -2.44 -11.63
CA LEU A 123 21.26 -1.89 -12.04
C LEU A 123 21.43 -0.84 -13.17
N ILE A 124 22.32 -1.12 -14.12
CA ILE A 124 22.63 -0.21 -15.25
C ILE A 124 21.42 -0.10 -16.19
N ASN A 125 20.68 -1.19 -16.36
CA ASN A 125 19.49 -1.32 -17.18
C ASN A 125 18.20 -1.07 -16.39
N PHE A 126 18.31 -0.65 -15.12
CA PHE A 126 17.14 -0.29 -14.33
C PHE A 126 16.30 0.77 -15.04
N ASN A 127 15.06 0.41 -15.36
CA ASN A 127 14.20 1.26 -16.15
C ASN A 127 12.73 0.95 -15.90
N LEU A 128 11.99 1.94 -15.38
CA LEU A 128 10.55 1.81 -15.16
C LEU A 128 9.73 1.66 -16.47
N THR A 129 10.34 1.95 -17.64
CA THR A 129 9.68 1.76 -18.95
C THR A 129 9.84 0.35 -19.49
N GLN A 130 10.87 -0.41 -19.08
CA GLN A 130 11.18 -1.66 -19.75
C GLN A 130 10.36 -2.83 -19.19
N CYS A 131 9.29 -3.18 -19.89
CA CYS A 131 8.84 -4.56 -19.93
C CYS A 131 9.81 -5.35 -20.81
N SER A 132 10.45 -6.38 -20.28
CA SER A 132 11.45 -7.23 -20.95
C SER A 132 10.92 -8.11 -22.09
N LEU A 133 9.70 -7.86 -22.56
CA LEU A 133 9.19 -8.49 -23.75
C LEU A 133 9.82 -7.83 -24.99
N LYS A 134 10.91 -8.43 -25.49
CA LYS A 134 11.49 -8.23 -26.85
C LYS A 134 10.46 -8.21 -28.01
N ARG A 135 9.19 -8.55 -27.72
CA ARG A 135 8.07 -8.64 -28.66
C ARG A 135 7.14 -7.42 -28.64
N ILE A 136 7.41 -6.44 -27.79
CA ILE A 136 6.59 -5.25 -27.62
C ILE A 136 7.27 -4.08 -28.35
N LYS A 137 6.75 -3.72 -29.54
CA LYS A 137 7.17 -2.54 -30.32
C LYS A 137 7.31 -1.32 -29.39
N GLU A 138 8.34 -0.50 -29.61
CA GLU A 138 8.77 0.65 -28.80
C GLU A 138 7.62 1.57 -28.28
N GLN A 139 6.50 1.69 -29.02
CA GLN A 139 5.32 2.45 -28.59
C GLN A 139 4.62 1.91 -27.33
N LYS A 140 4.63 0.59 -27.13
CA LYS A 140 4.05 -0.05 -25.93
C LYS A 140 5.00 0.00 -24.72
N LEU A 141 6.30 0.29 -24.91
CA LEU A 141 7.25 0.46 -23.79
C LEU A 141 6.98 1.77 -23.02
N LYS A 142 6.63 2.83 -23.75
CA LYS A 142 6.17 4.10 -23.17
C LYS A 142 4.82 3.95 -22.43
N TYR A 143 4.01 2.96 -22.78
CA TYR A 143 2.65 2.75 -22.27
C TYR A 143 2.59 2.44 -20.77
N TYR A 144 3.55 1.70 -20.21
CA TYR A 144 3.42 1.20 -18.82
C TYR A 144 3.74 2.25 -17.74
N ILE A 145 4.69 3.16 -18.00
CA ILE A 145 4.86 4.35 -17.15
C ILE A 145 3.59 5.22 -17.14
N THR A 146 2.82 5.22 -18.24
CA THR A 146 1.56 5.98 -18.30
C THR A 146 0.41 5.35 -17.51
N LEU A 147 0.57 4.16 -16.93
CA LEU A 147 -0.51 3.50 -16.18
C LEU A 147 -0.60 3.96 -14.73
N LYS A 148 0.50 4.41 -14.11
CA LYS A 148 0.51 4.79 -12.68
C LYS A 148 0.75 6.28 -12.50
N ILE A 149 1.85 6.79 -13.06
CA ILE A 149 2.33 8.16 -12.83
C ILE A 149 1.30 9.25 -13.17
N PRO A 150 0.64 9.24 -14.36
CA PRO A 150 -0.33 10.29 -14.68
C PRO A 150 -1.50 10.35 -13.70
N TYR A 151 -1.99 9.21 -13.23
CA TYR A 151 -3.12 9.15 -12.30
C TYR A 151 -2.73 9.47 -10.87
N ILE A 152 -1.50 9.16 -10.46
CA ILE A 152 -0.94 9.64 -9.19
C ILE A 152 -0.85 11.17 -9.20
N LEU A 153 -0.28 11.77 -10.26
CA LEU A 153 -0.18 13.22 -10.39
C LEU A 153 -1.57 13.89 -10.43
N GLN A 154 -2.53 13.25 -11.10
CA GLN A 154 -3.91 13.72 -11.14
C GLN A 154 -4.57 13.63 -9.76
N ALA A 155 -4.37 12.54 -9.01
CA ALA A 155 -4.85 12.40 -7.64
C ALA A 155 -4.26 13.50 -6.75
N GLN A 156 -2.94 13.72 -6.82
CA GLN A 156 -2.26 14.80 -6.09
C GLN A 156 -2.85 16.19 -6.40
N SER A 157 -3.31 16.43 -7.64
CA SER A 157 -3.93 17.70 -8.03
C SER A 157 -5.31 17.95 -7.41
N PHE A 158 -5.97 16.90 -6.89
CA PHE A 158 -7.27 17.01 -6.22
C PHE A 158 -7.20 17.05 -4.69
N ILE A 159 -6.02 16.80 -4.12
CA ILE A 159 -5.77 16.96 -2.69
C ILE A 159 -5.72 18.45 -2.37
N SER A 160 -6.32 18.85 -1.25
CA SER A 160 -6.29 20.24 -0.78
C SER A 160 -4.86 20.72 -0.52
N ALA A 161 -4.58 22.02 -0.72
CA ALA A 161 -3.23 22.58 -0.64
C ALA A 161 -2.49 22.34 0.70
N ASN A 162 -3.22 22.11 1.79
CA ASN A 162 -2.67 21.86 3.13
C ASN A 162 -2.57 20.37 3.49
N GLU A 163 -3.00 19.47 2.61
CA GLU A 163 -2.96 18.03 2.79
C GLU A 163 -1.97 17.41 1.79
N LYS A 164 -1.59 16.15 2.02
CA LYS A 164 -0.71 15.40 1.12
C LYS A 164 -1.28 14.02 0.87
N LEU A 165 -1.12 13.53 -0.36
CA LEU A 165 -1.37 12.12 -0.67
C LEU A 165 -0.24 11.27 -0.08
N ASN A 166 -0.55 10.45 0.91
CA ASN A 166 0.38 9.50 1.51
C ASN A 166 0.52 8.28 0.59
N LEU A 167 1.51 8.31 -0.28
CA LEU A 167 1.84 7.18 -1.13
C LEU A 167 2.73 6.20 -0.39
N PHE A 168 2.45 4.90 -0.49
CA PHE A 168 3.40 3.87 -0.08
C PHE A 168 3.65 2.85 -1.19
N ALA A 169 4.87 2.33 -1.24
CA ALA A 169 5.30 1.37 -2.25
C ALA A 169 5.46 -0.02 -1.66
N SER A 170 5.13 -1.04 -2.45
CA SER A 170 5.31 -2.44 -2.08
C SER A 170 5.76 -3.25 -3.31
N PRO A 171 6.83 -4.08 -3.22
CA PRO A 171 7.18 -5.03 -4.26
C PRO A 171 6.50 -6.39 -4.07
N TRP A 172 6.10 -7.03 -5.17
CA TRP A 172 5.57 -8.41 -5.16
C TRP A 172 6.68 -9.43 -5.35
N SER A 173 7.74 -9.09 -6.08
CA SER A 173 8.85 -9.99 -6.36
C SER A 173 10.09 -9.18 -6.74
N ALA A 174 11.26 -9.71 -6.39
CA ALA A 174 12.51 -9.32 -7.05
C ALA A 174 12.54 -9.77 -8.52
N PRO A 175 13.43 -9.20 -9.36
CA PRO A 175 13.72 -9.75 -10.69
C PRO A 175 13.98 -11.26 -10.66
N ALA A 176 13.51 -11.96 -11.69
CA ALA A 176 13.58 -13.42 -11.76
C ALA A 176 15.01 -13.96 -11.59
N TRP A 177 16.01 -13.27 -12.15
CA TRP A 177 17.42 -13.67 -12.06
C TRP A 177 18.00 -13.58 -10.63
N MET A 178 17.36 -12.81 -9.75
CA MET A 178 17.73 -12.66 -8.34
C MET A 178 17.08 -13.70 -7.42
N LYS A 179 16.11 -14.49 -7.90
CA LYS A 179 15.35 -15.45 -7.09
C LYS A 179 15.84 -16.89 -7.22
N THR A 180 15.86 -17.65 -6.13
CA THR A 180 16.35 -19.04 -6.08
C THR A 180 15.69 -19.96 -7.10
N ASN A 181 14.42 -19.72 -7.43
CA ASN A 181 13.67 -20.47 -8.42
C ASN A 181 13.79 -19.93 -9.86
N GLY A 182 14.47 -18.81 -10.08
CA GLY A 182 14.64 -18.19 -11.41
C GLY A 182 13.36 -17.60 -12.01
N HIS A 183 12.30 -17.42 -11.22
CA HIS A 183 10.98 -16.97 -11.69
C HIS A 183 10.34 -15.98 -10.72
N MET A 184 9.54 -15.03 -11.22
CA MET A 184 8.79 -14.10 -10.35
C MET A 184 7.60 -14.78 -9.68
N LYS A 185 6.99 -15.75 -10.38
CA LYS A 185 5.97 -16.65 -9.85
C LYS A 185 6.57 -17.89 -9.21
N GLY A 186 5.75 -18.56 -8.41
CA GLY A 186 6.16 -19.71 -7.62
C GLY A 186 7.09 -19.31 -6.48
N GLY A 187 7.02 -20.10 -5.42
CA GLY A 187 7.81 -19.91 -4.22
C GLY A 187 9.31 -19.88 -4.49
N GLY A 188 9.99 -19.03 -3.73
CA GLY A 188 11.41 -18.74 -3.88
C GLY A 188 11.79 -17.45 -3.16
N GLU A 189 13.03 -17.38 -2.70
CA GLU A 189 13.62 -16.27 -1.96
C GLU A 189 14.74 -15.62 -2.78
N LEU A 190 15.36 -14.56 -2.24
CA LEU A 190 16.57 -13.98 -2.84
C LEU A 190 17.73 -14.99 -2.83
N LYS A 191 18.47 -15.07 -3.95
CA LYS A 191 19.68 -15.88 -4.07
C LYS A 191 20.81 -15.36 -3.18
N GLY A 192 21.74 -16.27 -2.88
CA GLY A 192 23.02 -15.93 -2.29
C GLY A 192 22.96 -15.68 -0.78
N GLU A 193 24.09 -15.23 -0.25
CA GLU A 193 24.22 -14.95 1.17
C GLU A 193 23.45 -13.69 1.56
N LYS A 194 22.92 -13.64 2.79
CA LYS A 194 22.07 -12.54 3.30
C LYS A 194 22.72 -11.16 3.22
N ASN A 195 24.05 -11.08 3.28
CA ASN A 195 24.87 -9.88 3.13
C ASN A 195 25.61 -9.80 1.78
N GLY A 196 25.25 -10.69 0.86
CA GLY A 196 25.87 -10.83 -0.44
C GLY A 196 25.32 -9.88 -1.50
N GLN A 197 25.85 -10.03 -2.71
CA GLN A 197 25.60 -9.13 -3.84
C GLN A 197 24.11 -9.01 -4.21
N TYR A 198 23.35 -10.11 -4.17
CA TYR A 198 21.92 -10.10 -4.50
C TYR A 198 21.10 -9.24 -3.53
N TYR A 199 21.35 -9.35 -2.23
CA TYR A 199 20.63 -8.54 -1.23
C TYR A 199 21.02 -7.06 -1.35
N GLN A 200 22.30 -6.75 -1.56
CA GLN A 200 22.74 -5.38 -1.79
C GLN A 200 22.12 -4.79 -3.07
N THR A 201 22.07 -5.55 -4.16
CA THR A 201 21.41 -5.14 -5.40
C THR A 201 19.90 -4.94 -5.17
N TRP A 202 19.25 -5.77 -4.36
CA TRP A 202 17.84 -5.60 -4.04
C TRP A 202 17.58 -4.31 -3.27
N SER A 203 18.41 -3.97 -2.28
CA SER A 203 18.35 -2.68 -1.60
C SER A 203 18.56 -1.49 -2.56
N ASN A 204 19.53 -1.59 -3.48
CA ASN A 204 19.75 -0.55 -4.49
C ASN A 204 18.56 -0.40 -5.45
N TYR A 205 17.80 -1.47 -5.69
CA TYR A 205 16.60 -1.44 -6.52
C TYR A 205 15.50 -0.58 -5.88
N PHE A 206 15.30 -0.65 -4.56
CA PHE A 206 14.41 0.27 -3.83
C PHE A 206 14.85 1.72 -3.99
N LEU A 207 16.15 2.01 -3.79
CA LEU A 207 16.66 3.37 -3.92
C LEU A 207 16.43 3.94 -5.33
N LYS A 208 16.71 3.16 -6.37
CA LYS A 208 16.46 3.57 -7.77
C LYS A 208 14.97 3.80 -8.06
N PHE A 209 14.09 3.01 -7.46
CA PHE A 209 12.64 3.25 -7.56
C PHE A 209 12.26 4.63 -7.00
N PHE A 210 12.67 4.95 -5.78
CA PHE A 210 12.35 6.24 -5.16
C PHE A 210 13.00 7.42 -5.88
N GLU A 211 14.25 7.27 -6.31
CA GLU A 211 14.94 8.27 -7.14
C GLU A 211 14.19 8.56 -8.44
N PHE A 212 13.68 7.52 -9.11
CA PHE A 212 12.94 7.70 -10.34
C PHE A 212 11.62 8.45 -10.10
N TYR A 213 10.82 8.03 -9.12
CA TYR A 213 9.54 8.69 -8.84
C TYR A 213 9.75 10.13 -8.35
N ALA A 214 10.81 10.40 -7.59
CA ALA A 214 11.19 11.75 -7.19
C ALA A 214 11.46 12.66 -8.41
N LYS A 215 12.14 12.15 -9.46
CA LYS A 215 12.34 12.86 -10.74
C LYS A 215 11.03 13.17 -11.49
N LYS A 216 9.92 12.54 -11.10
CA LYS A 216 8.56 12.78 -11.62
C LYS A 216 7.70 13.60 -10.66
N ASN A 217 8.30 14.23 -9.66
CA ASN A 217 7.62 14.99 -8.60
C ASN A 217 6.68 14.15 -7.72
N ILE A 218 6.90 12.84 -7.65
CA ILE A 218 6.15 11.94 -6.78
C ILE A 218 7.06 11.55 -5.63
N LYS A 219 6.61 11.83 -4.40
CA LYS A 219 7.29 11.45 -3.17
C LYS A 219 6.43 10.42 -2.44
N PHE A 220 7.10 9.48 -1.77
CA PHE A 220 6.46 8.46 -0.97
C PHE A 220 6.47 8.86 0.50
N TRP A 221 5.40 8.54 1.20
CA TRP A 221 5.26 8.61 2.65
C TRP A 221 5.89 7.38 3.31
N GLY A 222 5.71 6.19 2.72
CA GLY A 222 6.23 4.96 3.28
C GLY A 222 6.45 3.84 2.27
N MET A 223 6.79 2.67 2.78
CA MET A 223 6.99 1.45 2.02
C MET A 223 6.81 0.21 2.87
N THR A 224 6.57 -0.92 2.22
CA THR A 224 6.74 -2.26 2.79
C THR A 224 7.94 -2.94 2.13
N ILE A 225 8.47 -3.99 2.77
CA ILE A 225 9.66 -4.69 2.27
C ILE A 225 9.26 -5.75 1.23
N GLN A 226 8.14 -6.43 1.43
CA GLN A 226 7.63 -7.47 0.54
C GLN A 226 6.13 -7.61 0.71
N ASN A 227 5.38 -7.62 -0.38
CA ASN A 227 3.96 -8.01 -0.38
C ASN A 227 3.81 -9.50 -0.10
N GLU A 228 2.99 -9.85 0.89
CA GLU A 228 2.60 -11.22 1.24
C GLU A 228 3.81 -12.17 1.28
N PRO A 229 4.82 -11.90 2.13
CA PRO A 229 6.04 -12.69 2.18
C PRO A 229 5.78 -14.18 2.44
N SER A 230 4.66 -14.55 3.07
CA SER A 230 4.30 -15.96 3.28
C SER A 230 3.89 -16.68 1.98
N SER A 231 3.33 -15.96 1.00
CA SER A 231 2.91 -16.55 -0.27
C SER A 231 4.09 -17.13 -1.06
N GLY A 232 5.30 -16.60 -0.84
CA GLY A 232 6.52 -17.09 -1.48
C GLY A 232 7.01 -18.42 -0.92
N LEU A 233 6.38 -18.93 0.14
CA LEU A 233 6.62 -20.28 0.65
C LEU A 233 5.89 -21.34 -0.20
N ASP A 234 4.88 -20.96 -0.98
CA ASP A 234 4.17 -21.88 -1.87
C ASP A 234 4.88 -21.99 -3.24
N PRO A 235 5.54 -23.12 -3.57
CA PRO A 235 6.20 -23.31 -4.85
C PRO A 235 5.26 -23.22 -6.06
N LEU A 236 3.95 -23.36 -5.85
CA LEU A 236 2.93 -23.37 -6.90
C LEU A 236 2.12 -22.08 -7.00
N TYR A 237 2.49 -21.04 -6.23
CA TYR A 237 1.80 -19.75 -6.20
C TYR A 237 1.73 -19.12 -7.61
N LYS A 238 0.54 -18.62 -7.97
CA LYS A 238 0.19 -18.37 -9.37
C LYS A 238 0.59 -17.00 -9.91
N TRP A 239 0.93 -16.06 -9.04
CA TRP A 239 1.37 -14.71 -9.39
C TRP A 239 2.67 -14.34 -8.69
N GLN A 240 3.15 -13.14 -8.99
CA GLN A 240 4.42 -12.61 -8.51
C GLN A 240 4.45 -12.67 -6.99
N THR A 241 5.46 -13.34 -6.46
CA THR A 241 5.67 -13.51 -5.01
C THR A 241 7.15 -13.68 -4.71
N MET A 242 7.55 -13.44 -3.47
CA MET A 242 8.88 -13.77 -2.98
C MET A 242 8.81 -14.08 -1.49
N ALA A 243 9.44 -15.18 -1.07
CA ALA A 243 9.50 -15.54 0.33
C ALA A 243 10.37 -14.54 1.07
N PHE A 244 9.87 -14.02 2.18
CA PHE A 244 10.63 -13.19 3.10
C PHE A 244 10.25 -13.57 4.54
N PRO A 245 10.78 -14.68 5.08
CA PRO A 245 10.54 -15.04 6.47
C PRO A 245 10.96 -13.92 7.43
N ALA A 246 10.38 -13.86 8.63
CA ALA A 246 10.61 -12.77 9.58
C ALA A 246 12.10 -12.52 9.88
N GLU A 247 12.91 -13.58 10.02
CA GLU A 247 14.36 -13.46 10.21
C GLU A 247 15.06 -12.87 8.98
N MET A 248 14.60 -13.19 7.77
CA MET A 248 15.13 -12.60 6.55
C MET A 248 14.76 -11.11 6.45
N GLU A 249 13.51 -10.73 6.75
CA GLU A 249 13.09 -9.32 6.77
C GLU A 249 13.88 -8.53 7.81
N ARG A 250 14.04 -9.09 9.01
CA ARG A 250 14.84 -8.52 10.10
C ARG A 250 16.28 -8.25 9.68
N ASP A 251 16.98 -9.28 9.19
CA ASP A 251 18.41 -9.21 8.86
C ASP A 251 18.62 -8.27 7.66
N PHE A 252 17.76 -8.35 6.64
CA PHE A 252 17.81 -7.45 5.49
C PHE A 252 17.59 -5.99 5.89
N LEU A 253 16.62 -5.73 6.77
CA LEU A 253 16.33 -4.40 7.26
C LEU A 253 17.45 -3.84 8.14
N SER A 254 17.99 -4.63 9.08
CA SER A 254 19.03 -4.15 9.99
C SER A 254 20.35 -3.85 9.29
N ASP A 255 20.75 -4.72 8.37
CA ASP A 255 22.13 -4.77 7.90
C ASP A 255 22.31 -4.07 6.55
N ILE A 256 21.24 -3.97 5.74
CA ILE A 256 21.34 -3.55 4.34
C ILE A 256 20.36 -2.42 4.03
N LEU A 257 19.06 -2.72 4.03
CA LEU A 257 18.04 -1.81 3.53
C LEU A 257 17.88 -0.58 4.43
N GLY A 258 17.80 -0.77 5.76
CA GLY A 258 17.64 0.31 6.71
C GLY A 258 18.77 1.35 6.65
N PRO A 259 20.06 0.94 6.73
CA PRO A 259 21.20 1.83 6.53
C PRO A 259 21.17 2.55 5.18
N ALA A 260 20.88 1.82 4.08
CA ALA A 260 20.86 2.39 2.74
C ALA A 260 19.77 3.47 2.57
N LEU A 261 18.56 3.24 3.11
CA LEU A 261 17.47 4.20 3.10
C LEU A 261 17.81 5.46 3.93
N LYS A 262 18.41 5.29 5.12
CA LYS A 262 18.79 6.45 5.94
C LYS A 262 19.94 7.29 5.36
N ALA A 263 20.81 6.69 4.54
CA ALA A 263 21.90 7.41 3.88
C ALA A 263 21.43 8.36 2.76
N SER A 264 20.22 8.16 2.21
CA SER A 264 19.70 8.95 1.10
C SER A 264 18.70 10.01 1.56
N ASN A 265 18.92 11.27 1.19
CA ASN A 265 18.00 12.38 1.49
C ASN A 265 16.60 12.22 0.88
N LEU A 266 16.43 11.32 -0.09
CA LEU A 266 15.13 11.03 -0.70
C LEU A 266 14.31 10.02 0.10
N THR A 267 14.96 9.18 0.90
CA THR A 267 14.33 8.02 1.55
C THR A 267 14.52 7.99 3.07
N ASN A 268 15.38 8.85 3.63
CA ASN A 268 15.67 8.89 5.06
C ASN A 268 14.45 9.11 5.97
N ASN A 269 13.39 9.72 5.44
CA ASN A 269 12.13 10.00 6.13
C ASN A 269 10.99 9.03 5.78
N LEU A 270 11.23 8.02 4.94
CA LEU A 270 10.20 7.02 4.63
C LEU A 270 9.79 6.26 5.90
N LYS A 271 8.48 6.03 6.01
CA LYS A 271 7.90 5.10 6.98
C LYS A 271 8.07 3.66 6.50
N ILE A 272 8.73 2.83 7.29
CA ILE A 272 8.94 1.41 6.94
C ILE A 272 7.92 0.57 7.70
N MET A 273 7.12 -0.16 6.93
CA MET A 273 6.11 -1.09 7.44
C MET A 273 6.59 -2.51 7.17
N ILE A 274 6.58 -3.35 8.21
CA ILE A 274 6.95 -4.76 8.09
C ILE A 274 5.71 -5.65 7.90
N TYR A 275 5.93 -6.93 7.63
CA TYR A 275 4.93 -7.99 7.48
C TYR A 275 4.11 -7.96 6.19
N GLU A 276 3.27 -6.95 5.96
CA GLU A 276 2.39 -6.80 4.78
C GLU A 276 1.71 -8.10 4.29
N ASP A 277 1.07 -8.84 5.21
CA ASP A 277 0.41 -10.12 4.93
C ASP A 277 -0.92 -10.25 5.71
N GLN A 278 -1.62 -11.39 5.57
CA GLN A 278 -2.85 -11.72 6.29
C GLN A 278 -2.71 -11.58 7.81
N ARG A 279 -3.81 -11.47 8.56
CA ARG A 279 -3.72 -11.34 10.03
C ARG A 279 -3.24 -12.61 10.75
N ILE A 280 -3.15 -13.75 10.07
CA ILE A 280 -2.70 -15.02 10.66
C ILE A 280 -1.18 -15.04 10.82
N GLY A 281 -0.69 -15.23 12.05
CA GLY A 281 0.75 -15.25 12.33
C GLY A 281 1.40 -13.86 12.45
N ILE A 282 0.61 -12.78 12.42
CA ILE A 282 1.11 -11.39 12.46
C ILE A 282 1.92 -11.10 13.72
N LYS A 283 1.49 -11.64 14.86
CA LYS A 283 2.13 -11.36 16.14
C LYS A 283 3.50 -12.01 16.21
N GLU A 284 3.58 -13.29 15.87
CA GLU A 284 4.81 -14.08 15.86
C GLU A 284 5.83 -13.47 14.89
N TYR A 285 5.37 -13.05 13.72
CA TYR A 285 6.22 -12.42 12.72
C TYR A 285 6.78 -11.08 13.24
N VAL A 286 5.92 -10.20 13.78
CA VAL A 286 6.34 -8.90 14.33
C VAL A 286 7.30 -9.09 15.50
N GLU A 287 7.02 -10.03 16.41
CA GLU A 287 7.92 -10.36 17.53
C GLU A 287 9.32 -10.72 17.02
N LYS A 288 9.42 -11.59 16.01
CA LYS A 288 10.70 -12.04 15.43
C LYS A 288 11.51 -10.90 14.81
N VAL A 289 10.86 -9.96 14.11
CA VAL A 289 11.55 -8.79 13.55
C VAL A 289 11.99 -7.83 14.65
N MET A 290 11.11 -7.59 15.63
CA MET A 290 11.34 -6.60 16.70
C MET A 290 12.30 -7.08 17.80
N GLU A 291 12.61 -8.39 17.88
CA GLU A 291 13.65 -8.95 18.75
C GLU A 291 15.04 -8.31 18.51
N SER A 292 15.32 -7.85 17.28
CA SER A 292 16.57 -7.16 16.95
C SER A 292 16.42 -5.64 17.06
N SER A 293 17.09 -5.03 18.03
CA SER A 293 17.15 -3.56 18.15
C SER A 293 17.77 -2.89 16.92
N ALA A 294 18.61 -3.60 16.17
CA ALA A 294 19.22 -3.11 14.94
C ALA A 294 18.20 -2.99 13.79
N ALA A 295 17.20 -3.89 13.74
CA ALA A 295 16.08 -3.80 12.79
C ALA A 295 14.99 -2.86 13.32
N ALA A 296 14.59 -3.03 14.58
CA ALA A 296 13.47 -2.32 15.21
C ALA A 296 13.57 -0.80 15.11
N LYS A 297 14.78 -0.23 15.16
CA LYS A 297 15.00 1.22 15.02
C LYS A 297 14.59 1.79 13.65
N TYR A 298 14.40 0.94 12.65
CA TYR A 298 13.94 1.31 11.31
C TYR A 298 12.44 1.08 11.12
N VAL A 299 11.77 0.32 11.98
CA VAL A 299 10.36 -0.05 11.83
C VAL A 299 9.48 1.06 12.40
N ASP A 300 8.57 1.59 11.59
CA ASP A 300 7.58 2.58 12.02
C ASP A 300 6.19 1.97 12.25
N GLY A 301 5.86 0.87 11.56
CA GLY A 301 4.53 0.27 11.65
C GLY A 301 4.46 -1.16 11.12
N VAL A 302 3.27 -1.73 11.26
CA VAL A 302 2.92 -3.07 10.80
C VAL A 302 1.83 -2.96 9.73
N ALA A 303 2.09 -3.52 8.55
CA ALA A 303 1.13 -3.61 7.46
C ALA A 303 0.40 -4.97 7.51
N TYR A 304 -0.89 -4.99 7.21
CA TYR A 304 -1.68 -6.24 7.22
C TYR A 304 -2.84 -6.24 6.23
N HIS A 305 -3.29 -7.44 5.82
CA HIS A 305 -4.33 -7.69 4.82
C HIS A 305 -5.62 -8.30 5.43
N TRP A 306 -6.74 -8.27 4.69
CA TRP A 306 -8.07 -8.79 5.08
C TRP A 306 -8.66 -9.77 4.05
N TYR A 307 -7.99 -10.89 3.79
CA TYR A 307 -8.52 -11.93 2.90
C TYR A 307 -8.93 -13.22 3.63
N GLU A 308 -8.29 -13.48 4.76
CA GLU A 308 -8.47 -14.71 5.55
C GLU A 308 -9.21 -14.47 6.87
N ASP A 309 -10.22 -13.61 6.82
CA ASP A 309 -10.92 -13.16 8.03
C ASP A 309 -11.64 -14.27 8.80
N TYR A 310 -11.96 -15.35 8.09
CA TYR A 310 -12.54 -16.56 8.64
C TYR A 310 -11.54 -17.40 9.44
N LEU A 311 -10.22 -17.21 9.23
CA LEU A 311 -9.16 -17.93 9.94
C LEU A 311 -8.73 -17.23 11.24
N THR A 312 -8.75 -15.90 11.27
CA THR A 312 -8.22 -15.13 12.41
C THR A 312 -9.13 -13.98 12.81
N LYS A 313 -9.42 -13.85 14.11
CA LYS A 313 -10.22 -12.75 14.67
C LYS A 313 -9.45 -11.43 14.65
N ALA A 314 -10.18 -10.32 14.47
CA ALA A 314 -9.60 -8.97 14.46
C ALA A 314 -8.88 -8.60 15.76
N SER A 315 -9.20 -9.27 16.88
CA SER A 315 -8.57 -9.03 18.19
C SER A 315 -7.07 -9.26 18.21
N VAL A 316 -6.50 -10.04 17.28
CA VAL A 316 -5.04 -10.21 17.16
C VAL A 316 -4.33 -8.88 16.94
N LEU A 317 -4.97 -7.92 16.28
CA LEU A 317 -4.44 -6.56 16.09
C LEU A 317 -4.31 -5.81 17.42
N THR A 318 -5.24 -6.03 18.36
CA THR A 318 -5.14 -5.51 19.72
C THR A 318 -3.98 -6.15 20.47
N GLU A 319 -3.73 -7.44 20.29
CA GLU A 319 -2.59 -8.13 20.91
C GLU A 319 -1.26 -7.57 20.39
N VAL A 320 -1.13 -7.36 19.07
CA VAL A 320 0.04 -6.72 18.46
C VAL A 320 0.22 -5.29 18.98
N HIS A 321 -0.86 -4.51 19.09
CA HIS A 321 -0.79 -3.15 19.63
C HIS A 321 -0.32 -3.13 21.08
N ASN A 322 -0.83 -4.04 21.92
CA ASN A 322 -0.44 -4.11 23.32
C ASN A 322 1.02 -4.53 23.49
N ALA A 323 1.52 -5.42 22.61
CA ALA A 323 2.93 -5.84 22.61
C ALA A 323 3.87 -4.75 22.06
N PHE A 324 3.42 -4.00 21.05
CA PHE A 324 4.22 -3.00 20.34
C PHE A 324 3.46 -1.67 20.17
N PRO A 325 3.17 -0.94 21.26
CA PRO A 325 2.27 0.22 21.23
C PRO A 325 2.82 1.43 20.46
N SER A 326 4.13 1.47 20.20
CA SER A 326 4.77 2.52 19.40
C SER A 326 4.61 2.33 17.89
N LEU A 327 4.26 1.12 17.44
CA LEU A 327 4.07 0.82 16.02
C LEU A 327 2.64 1.18 15.61
N PHE A 328 2.49 1.98 14.56
CA PHE A 328 1.17 2.12 13.95
C PHE A 328 0.80 0.83 13.20
N GLN A 329 -0.49 0.55 13.08
CA GLN A 329 -0.99 -0.55 12.25
C GLN A 329 -1.77 0.05 11.09
N LEU A 330 -1.48 -0.42 9.88
CA LEU A 330 -2.15 0.02 8.67
C LEU A 330 -2.68 -1.18 7.89
N ASN A 331 -3.98 -1.20 7.61
CA ASN A 331 -4.49 -2.11 6.61
C ASN A 331 -4.06 -1.62 5.23
N THR A 332 -3.16 -2.35 4.59
CA THR A 332 -2.56 -1.98 3.31
C THR A 332 -3.28 -2.57 2.12
N GLU A 333 -4.05 -3.64 2.32
CA GLU A 333 -4.81 -4.29 1.26
C GLU A 333 -6.08 -4.97 1.78
N ALA A 334 -7.18 -4.82 1.04
CA ALA A 334 -8.43 -5.53 1.23
C ALA A 334 -9.16 -5.55 -0.11
N CYS A 335 -9.78 -6.67 -0.46
CA CYS A 335 -10.61 -6.78 -1.65
C CYS A 335 -11.79 -7.73 -1.39
N THR A 336 -12.77 -7.69 -2.28
CA THR A 336 -13.85 -8.67 -2.30
C THR A 336 -13.82 -9.37 -3.65
N GLY A 337 -14.07 -10.67 -3.68
CA GLY A 337 -14.02 -11.48 -4.88
C GLY A 337 -14.50 -12.89 -4.62
N TYR A 338 -14.72 -13.66 -5.69
CA TYR A 338 -15.01 -15.08 -5.57
C TYR A 338 -13.72 -15.81 -5.21
N LEU A 339 -13.71 -16.54 -4.10
CA LEU A 339 -12.60 -17.40 -3.71
C LEU A 339 -12.45 -18.49 -4.79
N PRO A 340 -11.30 -18.60 -5.48
CA PRO A 340 -11.06 -19.70 -6.39
C PRO A 340 -10.59 -20.90 -5.56
N PHE A 341 -11.46 -21.46 -4.72
CA PHE A 341 -11.23 -22.79 -4.15
C PHE A 341 -11.89 -23.82 -5.04
#